data_AF-A0A0U1DX37-F1
#
_entry.id   AF-A0A0U1DX37-F1
#
_cell.length_a   1.000
_cell.length_b   1.000
_cell.length_c   1.000
_cell.angle_alpha   90.00
_cell.angle_beta   90.00
_cell.angle_gamma   90.00
#
_symmetry.space_group_name_H-M   'P 1'
#
loop_
_entity.id
_entity.type
_entity.pdbx_description
1 polymer ?
#
loop_
_entity_poly.entity_id
_entity_poly.type
_entity_poly.pdbx_seq_one_letter_code
_entity_poly.pdbx_strand_id
1 'polypeptide(L)'
;MAADRHVRVNYGASLSPDATAFAHLVDDGGYPRAVQRFLRGWRASSSRDVELPVVGPVTKVIHSADGHWLACEVAPEGGTRSQIWVVTTDPDDRDARRIDYWPADAEGTAELIGWDGTQVAAILTGEDGVGSSCLIDPATGDTLVLDRRSGGRLVDAWAGASLVRVGPRGYQELIMLWGLTEIALLPSDPGSVTDFGVILDDHTPRRLRSGIDGETALYYPASTYGPNSTEGFVRALIRSDNGASHARLLEVTVTAEGVTYHVVAEREGYELDEFVVSDDLSTVALLWNIDGRSELQILEYADETLSVPIPLPGPVAGELTISAGGSMVAMTVQGPSLPRTVELVDPRSLEWERIDREPSRGPLTSLPTLERITARDGLELTAWLYRPPDEVVGAVMFLHGGPEGQARPEYNEIFPALLEAGFAVLTPNVRGSGGFGRAFVHADDKELRFAAIDDVADCAQYLVDQGIARADRLACTGWSYGGYLTQALGISSGTVRGRHQYLRDERPEQLLPHHRAVDRRGVLSRVRPSGGGS
;
A
#
# COMPACT_ATOMS: atom_id res chain seq x y z
N MET A 1 -8.97 -1.87 -40.41
CA MET A 1 -8.77 -3.19 -39.78
C MET A 1 -8.01 -2.92 -38.50
N ALA A 2 -8.66 -3.02 -37.33
CA ALA A 2 -7.94 -2.93 -36.07
C ALA A 2 -7.02 -4.15 -36.00
N ALA A 3 -5.70 -3.93 -36.02
CA ALA A 3 -4.76 -5.00 -35.73
C ALA A 3 -5.09 -5.56 -34.35
N ASP A 4 -5.00 -6.88 -34.20
CA ASP A 4 -5.32 -7.63 -32.99
C ASP A 4 -4.48 -7.09 -31.82
N ARG A 5 -5.06 -6.15 -31.04
CA ARG A 5 -4.42 -5.51 -29.89
C ARG A 5 -4.50 -6.48 -28.72
N HIS A 6 -3.56 -7.41 -28.65
CA HIS A 6 -3.43 -8.29 -27.50
C HIS A 6 -2.48 -7.65 -26.48
N VAL A 7 -3.05 -7.11 -25.41
CA VAL A 7 -2.31 -6.77 -24.19
C VAL A 7 -2.47 -7.94 -23.25
N ARG A 8 -1.37 -8.62 -22.96
CA ARG A 8 -1.29 -9.54 -21.84
C ARG A 8 -0.68 -8.78 -20.67
N VAL A 9 -1.28 -8.89 -19.50
CA VAL A 9 -0.70 -8.40 -18.25
C VAL A 9 -0.49 -9.55 -17.28
N ASN A 10 0.64 -9.54 -16.61
CA ASN A 10 0.98 -10.50 -15.56
C ASN A 10 1.32 -9.72 -14.29
N TYR A 11 0.76 -10.12 -13.15
CA TYR A 11 0.92 -9.39 -11.88
C TYR A 11 0.62 -10.30 -10.67
N GLY A 12 0.84 -9.79 -9.45
CA GLY A 12 0.51 -10.46 -8.20
C GLY A 12 1.30 -11.75 -7.98
N ALA A 13 2.62 -11.69 -8.12
CA ALA A 13 3.48 -12.86 -8.00
C ALA A 13 3.64 -13.31 -6.54
N SER A 14 3.55 -14.61 -6.29
CA SER A 14 3.94 -15.27 -5.05
C SER A 14 5.00 -16.32 -5.33
N LEU A 15 6.20 -16.11 -4.81
CA LEU A 15 7.29 -17.09 -4.85
C LEU A 15 7.02 -18.29 -3.94
N SER A 16 7.45 -19.48 -4.37
CA SER A 16 7.54 -20.62 -3.46
C SER A 16 8.69 -20.41 -2.46
N PRO A 17 8.58 -20.94 -1.22
CA PRO A 17 9.62 -20.78 -0.20
C PRO A 17 11.00 -21.24 -0.67
N ASP A 18 11.07 -22.33 -1.42
CA ASP A 18 12.29 -22.95 -1.94
C ASP A 18 12.82 -22.33 -3.25
N ALA A 19 12.16 -21.29 -3.77
CA ALA A 19 12.46 -20.65 -5.06
C ALA A 19 12.49 -21.61 -6.26
N THR A 20 11.73 -22.71 -6.23
CA THR A 20 11.60 -23.63 -7.38
C THR A 20 10.38 -23.35 -8.24
N ALA A 21 9.44 -22.54 -7.76
CA ALA A 21 8.25 -22.13 -8.48
C ALA A 21 7.78 -20.74 -8.05
N PHE A 22 6.84 -20.19 -8.81
CA PHE A 22 6.05 -19.03 -8.40
C PHE A 22 4.68 -19.08 -9.05
N ALA A 23 3.71 -18.38 -8.48
CA ALA A 23 2.35 -18.28 -8.97
C ALA A 23 2.04 -16.81 -9.21
N HIS A 24 1.26 -16.50 -10.23
CA HIS A 24 0.84 -15.13 -10.53
C HIS A 24 -0.47 -15.12 -11.30
N LEU A 25 -1.00 -13.93 -11.47
CA LEU A 25 -2.21 -13.69 -12.24
C LEU A 25 -1.85 -13.34 -13.68
N VAL A 26 -2.60 -13.92 -14.61
CA VAL A 26 -2.52 -13.63 -16.04
C VAL A 26 -3.87 -13.12 -16.51
N ASP A 27 -3.88 -11.94 -17.11
CA ASP A 27 -5.02 -11.39 -17.84
C ASP A 27 -4.62 -11.18 -19.31
N ASP A 28 -5.34 -11.88 -20.18
CA ASP A 28 -5.15 -11.90 -21.63
C ASP A 28 -6.47 -11.62 -22.38
N GLY A 29 -7.39 -10.88 -21.75
CA GLY A 29 -8.68 -10.46 -22.31
C GLY A 29 -9.89 -11.26 -21.84
N GLY A 30 -9.68 -12.26 -20.99
CA GLY A 30 -10.71 -12.95 -20.22
C GLY A 30 -10.74 -12.50 -18.75
N TYR A 31 -11.33 -13.31 -17.88
CA TYR A 31 -11.10 -13.11 -16.44
C TYR A 31 -9.65 -13.46 -16.09
N PRO A 32 -8.96 -12.62 -15.28
CA PRO A 32 -7.67 -12.96 -14.71
C PRO A 32 -7.67 -14.35 -14.08
N ARG A 33 -6.65 -15.15 -14.37
CA ARG A 33 -6.49 -16.51 -13.85
C ARG A 33 -5.15 -16.68 -13.14
N ALA A 34 -5.10 -17.55 -12.14
CA ALA A 34 -3.84 -17.94 -11.52
C ALA A 34 -3.08 -18.94 -12.39
N VAL A 35 -1.77 -18.73 -12.52
CA VAL A 35 -0.84 -19.58 -13.25
C VAL A 35 0.34 -19.87 -12.35
N GLN A 36 0.66 -21.15 -12.15
CA GLN A 36 1.87 -21.60 -11.48
C GLN A 36 2.96 -21.86 -12.52
N ARG A 37 4.15 -21.31 -12.31
CA ARG A 37 5.33 -21.49 -13.17
C ARG A 37 6.45 -22.15 -12.39
N PHE A 38 7.09 -23.12 -13.04
CA PHE A 38 8.20 -23.87 -12.47
C PHE A 38 9.53 -23.31 -12.96
N LEU A 39 10.51 -23.26 -12.07
CA LEU A 39 11.84 -22.72 -12.33
C LEU A 39 12.85 -23.87 -12.49
N ARG A 40 13.76 -23.71 -13.45
CA ARG A 40 14.96 -24.56 -13.57
C ARG A 40 16.18 -23.72 -13.25
N GLY A 41 16.66 -23.83 -12.01
CA GLY A 41 17.49 -22.78 -11.44
C GLY A 41 16.64 -21.51 -11.34
N TRP A 42 17.04 -20.47 -12.06
CA TRP A 42 16.40 -19.14 -12.00
C TRP A 42 15.53 -18.82 -13.21
N ARG A 43 15.50 -19.72 -14.21
CA ARG A 43 14.80 -19.46 -15.46
C ARG A 43 13.43 -20.12 -15.43
N ALA A 44 12.42 -19.37 -15.85
CA ALA A 44 11.07 -19.91 -16.01
C ALA A 44 11.07 -21.01 -17.08
N SER A 45 10.44 -22.13 -16.74
CA SER A 45 10.39 -23.32 -17.59
C SER A 45 8.95 -23.63 -18.03
N SER A 46 8.32 -24.67 -17.47
CA SER A 46 6.92 -24.99 -17.70
C SER A 46 5.99 -24.17 -16.80
N SER A 47 4.71 -24.16 -17.16
CA SER A 47 3.64 -23.58 -16.36
C SER A 47 2.38 -24.44 -16.43
N ARG A 48 1.51 -24.30 -15.43
CA ARG A 48 0.14 -24.80 -15.46
C ARG A 48 -0.83 -23.70 -15.05
N ASP A 49 -2.02 -23.73 -15.63
CA ASP A 49 -3.14 -22.94 -15.11
C ASP A 49 -3.61 -23.58 -13.80
N VAL A 50 -3.96 -22.76 -12.82
CA VAL A 50 -4.58 -23.21 -11.57
C VAL A 50 -6.08 -23.40 -11.85
N GLU A 51 -6.52 -24.66 -11.94
CA GLU A 51 -7.91 -25.01 -12.23
C GLU A 51 -8.78 -24.81 -10.98
N LEU A 52 -9.76 -23.90 -11.05
CA LEU A 52 -10.73 -23.64 -9.97
C LEU A 52 -12.16 -23.91 -10.47
N PRO A 53 -13.03 -24.58 -9.69
CA PRO A 53 -14.38 -24.96 -10.10
C PRO A 53 -15.37 -23.80 -9.90
N VAL A 54 -14.94 -22.57 -10.20
CA VAL A 54 -15.72 -21.34 -10.10
C VAL A 54 -15.33 -20.42 -11.24
N VAL A 55 -16.32 -19.75 -11.85
CA VAL A 55 -16.08 -18.79 -12.92
C VAL A 55 -15.96 -17.40 -12.31
N GLY A 56 -14.86 -16.71 -12.60
CA GLY A 56 -14.62 -15.34 -12.15
C GLY A 56 -13.13 -14.99 -12.16
N PRO A 57 -12.78 -13.70 -12.01
CA PRO A 57 -11.38 -13.29 -11.83
C PRO A 57 -10.78 -13.86 -10.55
N VAL A 58 -9.61 -14.46 -10.68
CA VAL A 58 -8.70 -14.66 -9.56
C VAL A 58 -8.02 -13.34 -9.26
N THR A 59 -8.15 -12.85 -8.03
CA THR A 59 -7.68 -11.52 -7.60
C THR A 59 -6.38 -11.58 -6.79
N LYS A 60 -6.06 -12.75 -6.21
CA LYS A 60 -4.82 -12.98 -5.45
C LYS A 60 -4.44 -14.46 -5.45
N VAL A 61 -3.14 -14.75 -5.42
CA VAL A 61 -2.61 -16.11 -5.23
C VAL A 61 -1.38 -16.07 -4.31
N ILE A 62 -1.32 -16.95 -3.30
CA ILE A 62 -0.25 -16.99 -2.30
C ILE A 62 0.17 -18.43 -1.98
N HIS A 63 1.46 -18.74 -2.05
CA HIS A 63 2.05 -19.99 -1.57
C HIS A 63 2.01 -20.08 -0.04
N SER A 64 1.76 -21.28 0.48
CA SER A 64 1.99 -21.58 1.90
C SER A 64 3.48 -21.59 2.24
N ALA A 65 3.79 -21.39 3.53
CA ALA A 65 5.16 -21.38 4.04
C ALA A 65 5.89 -22.73 3.86
N ASP A 66 5.15 -23.84 3.78
CA ASP A 66 5.70 -25.18 3.47
C ASP A 66 5.78 -25.48 1.96
N GLY A 67 5.29 -24.56 1.11
CA GLY A 67 5.25 -24.71 -0.34
C GLY A 67 4.27 -25.77 -0.85
N HIS A 68 3.44 -26.37 0.01
CA HIS A 68 2.51 -27.43 -0.37
C HIS A 68 1.21 -26.90 -1.00
N TRP A 69 0.76 -25.72 -0.60
CA TRP A 69 -0.54 -25.15 -0.99
C TRP A 69 -0.40 -23.83 -1.75
N LEU A 70 -1.41 -23.56 -2.59
CA LEU A 70 -1.73 -22.24 -3.12
C LEU A 70 -3.11 -21.83 -2.62
N ALA A 71 -3.20 -20.71 -1.92
CA ALA A 71 -4.47 -20.05 -1.63
C ALA A 71 -4.79 -19.05 -2.75
N CYS A 72 -6.00 -19.11 -3.28
CA CYS A 72 -6.49 -18.27 -4.37
C CYS A 72 -7.73 -17.51 -3.89
N GLU A 73 -7.71 -16.18 -4.02
CA GLU A 73 -8.90 -15.35 -3.87
C GLU A 73 -9.59 -15.21 -5.23
N VAL A 74 -10.88 -15.48 -5.29
CA VAL A 74 -11.68 -15.42 -6.53
C VAL A 74 -12.91 -14.55 -6.30
N ALA A 75 -13.20 -13.64 -7.21
CA ALA A 75 -14.47 -12.91 -7.24
C ALA A 75 -15.42 -13.57 -8.26
N PRO A 76 -16.37 -14.42 -7.85
CA PRO A 76 -17.24 -15.16 -8.76
C PRO A 76 -18.04 -14.20 -9.66
N GLU A 77 -18.06 -14.49 -10.95
CA GLU A 77 -18.74 -13.70 -12.00
C GLU A 77 -18.29 -12.21 -12.06
N GLY A 78 -17.18 -11.86 -11.41
CA GLY A 78 -16.73 -10.47 -11.25
C GLY A 78 -17.52 -9.67 -10.21
N GLY A 79 -18.25 -10.34 -9.31
CA GLY A 79 -18.98 -9.72 -8.21
C GLY A 79 -18.07 -9.25 -7.06
N THR A 80 -18.68 -8.68 -6.02
CA THR A 80 -17.97 -8.14 -4.83
C THR A 80 -17.84 -9.14 -3.68
N ARG A 81 -18.35 -10.37 -3.86
CA ARG A 81 -18.34 -11.44 -2.87
C ARG A 81 -17.24 -12.43 -3.19
N SER A 82 -16.03 -12.09 -2.78
CA SER A 82 -14.86 -12.94 -2.99
C SER A 82 -14.95 -14.22 -2.15
N GLN A 83 -14.32 -15.27 -2.66
CA GLN A 83 -14.20 -16.60 -2.06
C GLN A 83 -12.71 -16.96 -1.95
N ILE A 84 -12.39 -17.85 -1.01
CA ILE A 84 -11.02 -18.38 -0.86
C ILE A 84 -11.02 -19.87 -1.20
N TRP A 85 -10.19 -20.22 -2.17
CA TRP A 85 -9.97 -21.58 -2.63
C TRP A 85 -8.52 -22.00 -2.35
N VAL A 86 -8.31 -23.26 -2.02
CA VAL A 86 -6.98 -23.85 -1.90
C VAL A 86 -6.81 -24.99 -2.90
N VAL A 87 -5.63 -25.05 -3.49
CA VAL A 87 -5.15 -26.16 -4.35
C VAL A 87 -3.75 -26.57 -3.87
N THR A 88 -3.32 -27.79 -4.16
CA THR A 88 -1.93 -28.18 -3.91
C THR A 88 -1.01 -27.63 -5.01
N THR A 89 0.30 -27.55 -4.73
CA THR A 89 1.32 -27.14 -5.70
C THR A 89 1.74 -28.25 -6.66
N ASP A 90 1.29 -29.48 -6.43
CA ASP A 90 1.49 -30.63 -7.30
C ASP A 90 0.66 -30.47 -8.60
N PRO A 91 1.29 -30.46 -9.79
CA PRO A 91 0.56 -30.35 -11.05
C PRO A 91 -0.34 -31.55 -11.37
N ASP A 92 -0.09 -32.72 -10.78
CA ASP A 92 -0.88 -33.93 -11.02
C ASP A 92 -2.13 -34.00 -10.13
N ASP A 93 -2.18 -33.18 -9.08
CA ASP A 93 -3.35 -33.00 -8.23
C ASP A 93 -4.19 -31.81 -8.72
N ARG A 94 -5.46 -32.11 -8.99
CA ARG A 94 -6.45 -31.15 -9.53
C ARG A 94 -7.53 -30.81 -8.52
N ASP A 95 -7.42 -31.31 -7.30
CA ASP A 95 -8.39 -31.00 -6.26
C ASP A 95 -8.31 -29.51 -5.91
N ALA A 96 -9.47 -28.88 -5.88
CA ALA A 96 -9.66 -27.50 -5.45
C ALA A 96 -10.75 -27.46 -4.39
N ARG A 97 -10.49 -26.78 -3.28
CA ARG A 97 -11.39 -26.73 -2.14
C ARG A 97 -11.66 -25.30 -1.75
N ARG A 98 -12.94 -24.93 -1.67
CA ARG A 98 -13.35 -23.69 -1.00
C ARG A 98 -13.18 -23.87 0.50
N ILE A 99 -12.72 -22.83 1.22
CA ILE A 99 -12.47 -22.90 2.66
C ILE A 99 -13.16 -21.81 3.48
N ASP A 100 -13.72 -20.78 2.84
CA ASP A 100 -14.40 -19.66 3.50
C ASP A 100 -15.87 -19.98 3.82
N TYR A 101 -16.11 -20.98 4.66
CA TYR A 101 -17.47 -21.40 5.02
C TYR A 101 -18.10 -20.55 6.14
N TRP A 102 -19.40 -20.33 6.02
CA TRP A 102 -20.20 -19.53 6.94
C TRP A 102 -21.18 -20.43 7.72
N PRO A 103 -21.42 -20.17 9.02
CA PRO A 103 -22.47 -20.87 9.75
C PRO A 103 -23.87 -20.55 9.19
N ALA A 104 -24.72 -21.57 9.04
CA ALA A 104 -26.18 -21.46 8.88
C ALA A 104 -26.70 -20.52 7.76
N ASP A 105 -26.58 -20.94 6.49
CA ASP A 105 -27.10 -20.26 5.29
C ASP A 105 -26.68 -18.79 5.10
N ALA A 106 -25.73 -18.29 5.90
CA ALA A 106 -25.20 -16.95 5.77
C ALA A 106 -24.25 -16.86 4.55
N GLU A 107 -24.27 -15.71 3.90
CA GLU A 107 -23.32 -15.36 2.84
C GLU A 107 -22.47 -14.16 3.26
N GLY A 108 -21.27 -14.09 2.70
CA GLY A 108 -20.35 -12.99 2.95
C GLY A 108 -19.30 -12.89 1.85
N THR A 109 -18.31 -12.05 2.11
CA THR A 109 -17.11 -11.91 1.27
C THR A 109 -15.89 -12.29 2.10
N ALA A 110 -14.92 -12.93 1.45
CA ALA A 110 -13.68 -13.36 2.05
C ALA A 110 -12.50 -12.61 1.41
N GLU A 111 -11.61 -12.09 2.24
CA GLU A 111 -10.35 -11.46 1.82
C GLU A 111 -9.18 -12.35 2.24
N LEU A 112 -8.34 -12.74 1.29
CA LEU A 112 -7.13 -13.53 1.55
C LEU A 112 -6.02 -12.60 2.06
N ILE A 113 -5.46 -12.88 3.24
CA ILE A 113 -4.39 -12.08 3.84
C ILE A 113 -3.03 -12.75 3.63
N GLY A 114 -2.88 -14.01 4.01
CA GLY A 114 -1.60 -14.71 3.98
C GLY A 114 -1.69 -16.08 4.63
N TRP A 115 -0.61 -16.50 5.29
CA TRP A 115 -0.52 -17.79 5.98
C TRP A 115 0.08 -17.63 7.38
N ASP A 116 -0.47 -18.33 8.36
CA ASP A 116 0.16 -18.60 9.66
C ASP A 116 0.58 -20.08 9.65
N GLY A 117 1.84 -20.32 9.25
CA GLY A 117 2.36 -21.66 8.99
C GLY A 117 1.59 -22.36 7.87
N THR A 118 0.72 -23.30 8.25
CA THR A 118 -0.13 -24.06 7.32
C THR A 118 -1.60 -23.62 7.33
N GLN A 119 -1.97 -22.65 8.15
CA GLN A 119 -3.33 -22.11 8.21
C GLN A 119 -3.45 -20.87 7.34
N VAL A 120 -4.58 -20.72 6.63
CA VAL A 120 -4.85 -19.54 5.81
C VAL A 120 -5.32 -18.41 6.69
N ALA A 121 -4.60 -17.28 6.67
CA ALA A 121 -5.02 -16.05 7.31
C ALA A 121 -5.99 -15.30 6.39
N ALA A 122 -7.18 -14.98 6.88
CA ALA A 122 -8.26 -14.38 6.10
C ALA A 122 -9.11 -13.41 6.91
N ILE A 123 -9.88 -12.57 6.20
CA ILE A 123 -10.95 -11.77 6.79
C ILE A 123 -12.27 -12.21 6.19
N LEU A 124 -13.19 -12.66 7.04
CA LEU A 124 -14.55 -13.02 6.64
C LEU A 124 -15.51 -11.89 7.05
N THR A 125 -16.14 -11.23 6.06
CA THR A 125 -17.12 -10.15 6.30
C THR A 125 -18.52 -10.58 5.88
N GLY A 126 -19.43 -10.69 6.85
CA GLY A 126 -20.80 -11.14 6.63
C GLY A 126 -21.75 -9.98 6.28
N GLU A 127 -23.04 -10.25 6.25
CA GLU A 127 -24.08 -9.25 5.95
C GLU A 127 -24.15 -8.10 6.98
N ASP A 128 -23.67 -8.32 8.20
CA ASP A 128 -23.58 -7.29 9.23
C ASP A 128 -22.45 -6.28 8.99
N GLY A 129 -21.60 -6.53 7.99
CA GLY A 129 -20.48 -5.67 7.62
C GLY A 129 -19.32 -5.69 8.61
N VAL A 130 -19.33 -6.60 9.60
CA VAL A 130 -18.27 -6.73 10.60
C VAL A 130 -17.31 -7.83 10.16
N GLY A 131 -16.07 -7.44 9.88
CA GLY A 131 -15.00 -8.36 9.51
C GLY A 131 -14.54 -9.21 10.68
N SER A 132 -14.33 -10.51 10.44
CA SER A 132 -13.67 -11.44 11.36
C SER A 132 -12.32 -11.83 10.80
N SER A 133 -11.26 -11.45 11.51
CA SER A 133 -9.90 -11.92 11.27
C SER A 133 -9.79 -13.37 11.72
N CYS A 134 -9.39 -14.27 10.84
CA CYS A 134 -9.46 -15.71 11.08
C CYS A 134 -8.22 -16.44 10.56
N LEU A 135 -7.93 -17.57 11.19
CA LEU A 135 -7.09 -18.64 10.64
C LEU A 135 -8.00 -19.79 10.22
N ILE A 136 -7.82 -20.30 9.00
CA ILE A 136 -8.64 -21.37 8.43
C ILE A 136 -7.71 -22.54 8.08
N ASP A 137 -8.01 -23.73 8.60
CA ASP A 137 -7.31 -24.96 8.22
C ASP A 137 -7.65 -25.31 6.75
N PRO A 138 -6.66 -25.40 5.85
CA PRO A 138 -6.93 -25.64 4.43
C PRO A 138 -7.46 -27.07 4.15
N ALA A 139 -7.21 -28.02 5.04
CA ALA A 139 -7.61 -29.41 4.86
C ALA A 139 -9.02 -29.68 5.41
N THR A 140 -9.36 -29.13 6.57
CA THR A 140 -10.65 -29.37 7.24
C THR A 140 -11.66 -28.23 7.06
N GLY A 141 -11.20 -27.01 6.80
CA GLY A 141 -12.02 -25.80 6.82
C GLY A 141 -12.36 -25.32 8.23
N ASP A 142 -11.71 -25.85 9.26
CA ASP A 142 -11.89 -25.40 10.64
C ASP A 142 -11.38 -23.97 10.80
N THR A 143 -12.21 -23.10 11.37
CA THR A 143 -11.94 -21.67 11.48
C THR A 143 -11.71 -21.27 12.93
N LEU A 144 -10.56 -20.64 13.20
CA LEU A 144 -10.25 -19.94 14.44
C LEU A 144 -10.41 -18.43 14.23
N VAL A 145 -11.29 -17.80 15.01
CA VAL A 145 -11.45 -16.33 14.99
C VAL A 145 -10.42 -15.70 15.92
N LEU A 146 -9.54 -14.88 15.35
CA LEU A 146 -8.51 -14.10 16.08
C LEU A 146 -9.09 -12.79 16.62
N ASP A 147 -9.91 -12.13 15.80
CA ASP A 147 -10.50 -10.83 16.08
C ASP A 147 -11.79 -10.63 15.30
N ARG A 148 -12.72 -9.83 15.84
CA ARG A 148 -13.93 -9.41 15.13
C ARG A 148 -14.28 -7.99 15.51
N ARG A 149 -14.10 -7.05 14.58
CA ARG A 149 -14.39 -5.63 14.83
C ARG A 149 -14.78 -4.89 13.55
N SER A 150 -15.53 -3.81 13.73
CA SER A 150 -15.84 -2.89 12.63
C SER A 150 -14.61 -2.05 12.27
N GLY A 151 -14.26 -2.01 10.98
CA GLY A 151 -13.15 -1.22 10.47
C GLY A 151 -11.75 -1.73 10.83
N GLY A 152 -11.64 -2.88 11.49
CA GLY A 152 -10.37 -3.59 11.67
C GLY A 152 -10.02 -4.39 10.43
N ARG A 153 -8.72 -4.47 10.11
CA ARG A 153 -8.21 -5.32 9.04
C ARG A 153 -7.01 -6.12 9.54
N LEU A 154 -7.08 -7.45 9.47
CA LEU A 154 -5.90 -8.30 9.67
C LEU A 154 -4.81 -7.91 8.68
N VAL A 155 -3.60 -7.75 9.19
CA VAL A 155 -2.41 -7.43 8.40
C VAL A 155 -1.52 -8.65 8.31
N ASP A 156 -1.27 -9.30 9.45
CA ASP A 156 -0.45 -10.50 9.53
C ASP A 156 -0.77 -11.31 10.79
N ALA A 157 -0.43 -12.60 10.80
CA ALA A 157 -0.57 -13.49 11.96
C ALA A 157 0.54 -14.54 11.98
N TRP A 158 1.13 -14.74 13.15
CA TRP A 158 2.16 -15.75 13.37
C TRP A 158 2.21 -16.17 14.83
N ALA A 159 2.29 -17.48 15.08
CA ALA A 159 2.58 -18.06 16.39
C ALA A 159 1.69 -17.54 17.54
N GLY A 160 0.40 -17.33 17.27
CA GLY A 160 -0.57 -16.84 18.26
C GLY A 160 -0.57 -15.32 18.48
N ALA A 161 0.24 -14.57 17.72
CA ALA A 161 0.16 -13.13 17.63
C ALA A 161 -0.51 -12.71 16.31
N SER A 162 -1.15 -11.54 16.29
CA SER A 162 -1.76 -10.98 15.07
C SER A 162 -1.63 -9.48 15.02
N LEU A 163 -1.31 -8.94 13.85
CA LEU A 163 -1.30 -7.51 13.56
C LEU A 163 -2.64 -7.10 12.96
N VAL A 164 -3.31 -6.14 13.59
CA VAL A 164 -4.60 -5.61 13.12
C VAL A 164 -4.49 -4.12 12.92
N ARG A 165 -4.79 -3.67 11.70
CA ARG A 165 -4.90 -2.25 11.37
C ARG A 165 -6.24 -1.74 11.82
N VAL A 166 -6.24 -0.61 12.52
CA VAL A 166 -7.43 0.07 13.07
C VAL A 166 -7.39 1.57 12.75
N GLY A 167 -8.53 2.24 12.92
CA GLY A 167 -8.65 3.67 12.67
C GLY A 167 -9.11 4.01 11.24
N PRO A 168 -9.57 5.25 11.01
CA PRO A 168 -10.03 5.68 9.70
C PRO A 168 -8.85 5.91 8.75
N ARG A 169 -9.16 6.05 7.46
CA ARG A 169 -8.19 6.47 6.45
C ARG A 169 -7.49 7.78 6.85
N GLY A 170 -6.19 7.88 6.58
CA GLY A 170 -5.33 8.99 7.02
C GLY A 170 -4.97 9.02 8.51
N TYR A 171 -5.53 8.13 9.34
CA TYR A 171 -5.26 8.05 10.78
C TYR A 171 -5.26 6.59 11.23
N GLN A 172 -4.44 5.77 10.57
CA GLN A 172 -4.41 4.33 10.79
C GLN A 172 -3.32 3.97 11.80
N GLU A 173 -3.68 3.11 12.75
CA GLU A 173 -2.76 2.55 13.72
C GLU A 173 -2.68 1.03 13.52
N LEU A 174 -1.54 0.46 13.90
CA LEU A 174 -1.35 -0.99 13.93
C LEU A 174 -1.26 -1.44 15.39
N ILE A 175 -2.17 -2.32 15.78
CA ILE A 175 -2.17 -2.97 17.08
C ILE A 175 -1.75 -4.43 16.94
N MET A 176 -1.12 -4.97 17.98
CA MET A 176 -0.86 -6.39 18.10
C MET A 176 -1.85 -7.02 19.07
N LEU A 177 -2.46 -8.12 18.67
CA LEU A 177 -3.21 -9.03 19.51
C LEU A 177 -2.28 -10.17 19.91
N TRP A 178 -1.99 -10.33 21.20
CA TRP A 178 -1.12 -11.39 21.69
C TRP A 178 -1.42 -11.70 23.15
N GLY A 179 -1.49 -12.98 23.51
CA GLY A 179 -1.77 -13.40 24.89
C GLY A 179 -3.09 -12.83 25.45
N LEU A 180 -4.13 -12.79 24.62
CA LEU A 180 -5.45 -12.20 24.93
C LEU A 180 -5.42 -10.70 25.27
N THR A 181 -4.36 -9.99 24.86
CA THR A 181 -4.15 -8.56 25.12
C THR A 181 -4.07 -7.79 23.81
N GLU A 182 -4.61 -6.57 23.79
CA GLU A 182 -4.39 -5.60 22.72
C GLU A 182 -3.21 -4.68 23.08
N ILE A 183 -2.25 -4.56 22.18
CA ILE A 183 -0.99 -3.87 22.43
C ILE A 183 -0.77 -2.83 21.33
N ALA A 184 -0.70 -1.55 21.71
CA ALA A 184 -0.28 -0.49 20.80
C ALA A 184 1.22 -0.60 20.53
N LEU A 185 1.61 -0.57 19.26
CA LEU A 185 3.01 -0.79 18.85
C LEU A 185 3.87 0.47 18.91
N LEU A 186 3.24 1.64 18.75
CA LEU A 186 3.91 2.92 18.63
C LEU A 186 3.24 3.96 19.55
N PRO A 187 3.99 5.01 19.96
CA PRO A 187 3.39 6.12 20.70
C PRO A 187 2.38 6.87 19.85
N SER A 188 1.43 7.54 20.50
CA SER A 188 0.44 8.37 19.81
C SER A 188 1.14 9.51 19.06
N ASP A 189 0.91 9.56 17.74
CA ASP A 189 1.34 10.65 16.86
C ASP A 189 0.16 11.00 15.93
N PRO A 190 -0.65 12.02 16.25
CA PRO A 190 -1.87 12.32 15.51
C PRO A 190 -1.61 12.58 14.02
N GLY A 191 -2.34 11.85 13.17
CA GLY A 191 -2.18 11.93 11.71
C GLY A 191 -1.08 11.03 11.16
N SER A 192 -0.33 10.31 12.00
CA SER A 192 0.51 9.22 11.50
C SER A 192 -0.34 8.06 10.96
N VAL A 193 0.26 7.33 10.03
CA VAL A 193 -0.25 6.11 9.43
C VAL A 193 0.74 4.99 9.69
N THR A 194 0.24 3.92 10.31
CA THR A 194 0.92 2.63 10.45
C THR A 194 -0.07 1.56 9.99
N ASP A 195 0.13 1.04 8.78
CA ASP A 195 -0.90 0.28 8.09
C ASP A 195 -0.43 -1.04 7.48
N PHE A 196 0.87 -1.35 7.59
CA PHE A 196 1.45 -2.60 7.15
C PHE A 196 2.54 -3.08 8.11
N GLY A 197 2.69 -4.40 8.23
CA GLY A 197 3.70 -5.03 9.06
C GLY A 197 3.72 -6.55 8.89
N VAL A 198 4.82 -7.17 9.28
CA VAL A 198 5.05 -8.62 9.25
C VAL A 198 5.63 -9.04 10.59
N ILE A 199 5.02 -10.05 11.23
CA ILE A 199 5.53 -10.70 12.43
C ILE A 199 6.68 -11.61 12.02
N LEU A 200 7.79 -11.53 12.75
CA LEU A 200 9.01 -12.27 12.41
C LEU A 200 8.98 -13.66 13.00
N ASP A 201 9.34 -14.66 12.20
CA ASP A 201 9.50 -16.04 12.65
C ASP A 201 10.82 -16.26 13.39
N ASP A 202 10.90 -15.72 14.62
CA ASP A 202 12.05 -15.95 15.48
C ASP A 202 12.05 -17.38 16.03
N HIS A 203 13.15 -18.10 15.78
CA HIS A 203 13.41 -19.43 16.36
C HIS A 203 14.46 -19.43 17.48
N THR A 204 15.10 -18.28 17.74
CA THR A 204 16.25 -18.20 18.65
C THR A 204 16.01 -17.28 19.86
N PRO A 205 16.49 -17.66 21.06
CA PRO A 205 16.39 -16.79 22.22
C PRO A 205 17.21 -15.52 22.07
N ARG A 206 16.70 -14.39 22.60
CA ARG A 206 17.33 -13.07 22.50
C ARG A 206 17.50 -12.43 23.87
N ARG A 207 18.58 -11.65 24.00
CA ARG A 207 18.83 -10.81 25.17
C ARG A 207 18.17 -9.45 24.96
N LEU A 208 17.07 -9.19 25.65
CA LEU A 208 16.28 -7.97 25.53
C LEU A 208 16.35 -7.15 26.81
N ARG A 209 16.18 -5.83 26.70
CA ARG A 209 16.08 -4.95 27.87
C ARG A 209 14.74 -5.18 28.56
N SER A 210 14.79 -5.28 29.88
CA SER A 210 13.70 -5.61 30.78
C SER A 210 13.67 -4.64 31.95
N GLY A 211 12.46 -4.34 32.44
CA GLY A 211 12.24 -3.50 33.62
C GLY A 211 12.58 -2.02 33.45
N ILE A 212 12.29 -1.23 34.49
CA ILE A 212 12.50 0.23 34.51
C ILE A 212 13.99 0.59 34.53
N ASP A 213 14.82 -0.30 35.07
CA ASP A 213 16.27 -0.11 35.24
C ASP A 213 17.08 -0.54 33.99
N GLY A 214 16.42 -1.12 32.98
CA GLY A 214 17.04 -1.50 31.71
C GLY A 214 17.97 -2.72 31.78
N GLU A 215 17.79 -3.59 32.77
CA GLU A 215 18.54 -4.84 32.88
C GLU A 215 18.28 -5.74 31.66
N THR A 216 19.27 -6.50 31.21
CA THR A 216 19.10 -7.37 30.04
C THR A 216 18.79 -8.81 30.48
N ALA A 217 17.63 -9.33 30.09
CA ALA A 217 17.19 -10.69 30.36
C ALA A 217 17.12 -11.53 29.07
N LEU A 218 17.17 -12.85 29.20
CA LEU A 218 17.06 -13.79 28.08
C LEU A 218 15.58 -14.16 27.88
N TYR A 219 15.04 -13.85 26.70
CA TYR A 219 13.69 -14.22 26.30
C TYR A 219 13.72 -15.27 25.19
N TYR A 220 12.75 -16.18 25.24
CA TYR A 220 12.49 -17.13 24.18
C TYR A 220 11.39 -16.59 23.26
N PRO A 221 11.37 -16.95 21.96
CA PRO A 221 10.29 -16.53 21.08
C PRO A 221 8.93 -17.00 21.56
N ALA A 222 7.87 -16.23 21.30
CA ALA A 222 6.49 -16.56 21.70
C ALA A 222 6.05 -17.95 21.22
N SER A 223 6.55 -18.41 20.06
CA SER A 223 6.32 -19.75 19.50
C SER A 223 6.79 -20.91 20.40
N THR A 224 7.63 -20.64 21.40
CA THR A 224 8.06 -21.62 22.42
C THR A 224 6.96 -21.91 23.44
N TYR A 225 5.99 -21.01 23.57
CA TYR A 225 4.93 -21.04 24.57
C TYR A 225 3.57 -21.33 23.93
N GLY A 226 2.54 -21.53 24.76
CA GLY A 226 1.17 -21.70 24.25
C GLY A 226 0.61 -20.41 23.65
N PRO A 227 -0.38 -20.49 22.73
CA PRO A 227 -0.86 -19.34 21.95
C PRO A 227 -1.50 -18.22 22.78
N ASN A 228 -1.96 -18.51 24.00
CA ASN A 228 -2.52 -17.51 24.92
C ASN A 228 -1.51 -17.04 25.98
N SER A 229 -0.25 -17.44 25.86
CA SER A 229 0.83 -17.00 26.74
C SER A 229 1.29 -15.59 26.37
N THR A 230 1.62 -14.80 27.38
CA THR A 230 2.38 -13.55 27.23
C THR A 230 3.87 -13.74 27.53
N GLU A 231 4.31 -14.98 27.79
CA GLU A 231 5.73 -15.28 28.00
C GLU A 231 6.52 -15.19 26.69
N GLY A 232 7.76 -14.72 26.81
CA GLY A 232 8.66 -14.59 25.67
C GLY A 232 8.59 -13.22 25.00
N PHE A 233 8.81 -13.20 23.69
CA PHE A 233 8.77 -12.00 22.88
C PHE A 233 8.18 -12.26 21.49
N VAL A 234 7.62 -11.20 20.91
CA VAL A 234 7.20 -11.13 19.50
C VAL A 234 7.93 -9.96 18.86
N ARG A 235 8.52 -10.16 17.68
CA ARG A 235 9.05 -9.06 16.86
C ARG A 235 8.21 -8.89 15.61
N ALA A 236 8.13 -7.66 15.13
CA ALA A 236 7.55 -7.35 13.84
C ALA A 236 8.34 -6.24 13.15
N LEU A 237 8.43 -6.31 11.83
CA LEU A 237 8.76 -5.18 10.99
C LEU A 237 7.47 -4.46 10.61
N ILE A 238 7.44 -3.13 10.69
CA ILE A 238 6.26 -2.33 10.37
C ILE A 238 6.63 -1.12 9.50
N ARG A 239 5.70 -0.73 8.62
CA ARG A 239 5.80 0.49 7.81
C ARG A 239 5.02 1.60 8.52
N SER A 240 5.68 2.70 8.85
CA SER A 240 5.07 3.80 9.59
C SER A 240 5.73 5.14 9.30
N ASP A 241 4.96 6.22 9.26
CA ASP A 241 5.48 7.60 9.28
C ASP A 241 5.48 8.22 10.69
N ASN A 242 5.16 7.43 11.73
CA ASN A 242 5.11 7.89 13.13
C ASN A 242 6.44 8.52 13.54
N GLY A 243 6.39 9.76 14.01
CA GLY A 243 7.57 10.55 14.37
C GLY A 243 8.42 11.00 13.18
N ALA A 244 7.89 10.95 11.95
CA ALA A 244 8.53 11.41 10.71
C ALA A 244 7.53 12.12 9.78
N SER A 245 8.03 12.56 8.63
CA SER A 245 7.19 13.08 7.54
C SER A 245 6.85 12.02 6.50
N HIS A 246 7.70 11.01 6.30
CA HIS A 246 7.52 9.94 5.31
C HIS A 246 7.56 8.58 6.00
N ALA A 247 6.89 7.60 5.41
CA ALA A 247 6.90 6.24 5.89
C ALA A 247 8.31 5.65 5.86
N ARG A 248 8.66 4.90 6.92
CA ARG A 248 9.94 4.25 7.15
C ARG A 248 9.74 2.85 7.72
N LEU A 249 10.81 2.05 7.71
CA LEU A 249 10.80 0.72 8.30
C LEU A 249 11.18 0.81 9.77
N LEU A 250 10.33 0.27 10.64
CA LEU A 250 10.59 0.14 12.07
C LEU A 250 10.60 -1.34 12.46
N GLU A 251 11.50 -1.73 13.36
CA GLU A 251 11.36 -2.98 14.12
C GLU A 251 10.67 -2.67 15.44
N VAL A 252 9.67 -3.46 15.79
CA VAL A 252 9.03 -3.45 17.11
C VAL A 252 9.28 -4.78 17.81
N THR A 253 9.59 -4.72 19.09
CA THR A 253 9.70 -5.88 19.97
C THR A 253 8.69 -5.73 21.11
N VAL A 254 7.86 -6.75 21.29
CA VAL A 254 6.80 -6.81 22.31
C VAL A 254 7.14 -7.92 23.31
N THR A 255 7.09 -7.59 24.59
CA THR A 255 7.17 -8.55 25.71
C THR A 255 6.05 -8.26 26.71
N ALA A 256 5.89 -9.11 27.73
CA ALA A 256 4.94 -8.86 28.82
C ALA A 256 5.21 -7.54 29.58
N GLU A 257 6.42 -6.98 29.49
CA GLU A 257 6.82 -5.77 30.22
C GLU A 257 6.60 -4.49 29.40
N GLY A 258 6.42 -4.60 28.09
CA GLY A 258 6.15 -3.46 27.22
C GLY A 258 6.63 -3.63 25.80
N VAL A 259 6.64 -2.50 25.09
CA VAL A 259 7.01 -2.40 23.68
C VAL A 259 8.23 -1.51 23.53
N THR A 260 9.19 -1.95 22.74
CA THR A 260 10.34 -1.15 22.29
C THR A 260 10.39 -1.15 20.77
N TYR A 261 10.85 -0.06 20.17
CA TYR A 261 11.01 0.03 18.73
C TYR A 261 12.24 0.86 18.35
N HIS A 262 12.75 0.65 17.14
CA HIS A 262 13.77 1.49 16.52
C HIS A 262 13.56 1.58 15.00
N VAL A 263 14.18 2.60 14.40
CA VAL A 263 14.19 2.78 12.94
C VAL A 263 15.24 1.84 12.34
N VAL A 264 14.80 0.99 11.41
CA VAL A 264 15.66 0.05 10.68
C VAL A 264 16.14 0.67 9.36
N ALA A 265 15.23 1.35 8.64
CA ALA A 265 15.58 2.01 7.39
C ALA A 265 14.71 3.24 7.17
N GLU A 266 15.34 4.38 6.84
CA GLU A 266 14.68 5.61 6.41
C GLU A 266 15.55 6.36 5.39
N ARG A 267 14.90 7.16 4.54
CA ARG A 267 15.56 8.01 3.55
C ARG A 267 14.89 9.37 3.49
N GLU A 268 15.69 10.43 3.59
CA GLU A 268 15.16 11.79 3.58
C GLU A 268 14.49 12.12 2.25
N GLY A 269 13.20 12.49 2.29
CA GLY A 269 12.40 12.85 1.11
C GLY A 269 11.89 11.66 0.28
N TYR A 270 12.02 10.44 0.80
CA TYR A 270 11.61 9.20 0.13
C TYR A 270 10.60 8.51 1.04
N GLU A 271 9.55 7.96 0.45
CA GLU A 271 8.54 7.21 1.19
C GLU A 271 8.80 5.71 1.03
N LEU A 272 8.88 4.96 2.13
CA LEU A 272 8.86 3.51 2.04
C LEU A 272 7.46 3.10 1.56
N ASP A 273 7.38 2.57 0.34
CA ASP A 273 6.14 2.16 -0.31
C ASP A 273 5.77 0.74 0.09
N GLU A 274 6.72 -0.19 0.05
CA GLU A 274 6.47 -1.61 0.32
C GLU A 274 7.74 -2.29 0.85
N PHE A 275 7.57 -3.35 1.64
CA PHE A 275 8.67 -4.23 2.01
C PHE A 275 8.22 -5.69 2.10
N VAL A 276 9.16 -6.61 1.95
CA VAL A 276 8.99 -8.03 2.25
C VAL A 276 10.27 -8.57 2.91
N VAL A 277 10.14 -9.52 3.83
CA VAL A 277 11.24 -10.13 4.58
C VAL A 277 11.33 -11.62 4.27
N SER A 278 12.54 -12.17 4.17
CA SER A 278 12.75 -13.61 4.00
C SER A 278 12.52 -14.36 5.31
N ASP A 279 12.01 -15.60 5.23
CA ASP A 279 11.72 -16.44 6.40
C ASP A 279 12.96 -16.70 7.26
N ASP A 280 14.15 -16.79 6.65
CA ASP A 280 15.42 -16.93 7.37
C ASP A 280 15.91 -15.65 8.06
N LEU A 281 15.13 -14.57 7.94
CA LEU A 281 15.39 -13.24 8.49
C LEU A 281 16.77 -12.68 8.10
N SER A 282 17.30 -13.07 6.94
CA SER A 282 18.55 -12.50 6.40
C SER A 282 18.31 -11.25 5.56
N THR A 283 17.21 -11.21 4.81
CA THR A 283 17.03 -10.25 3.72
C THR A 283 15.70 -9.54 3.83
N VAL A 284 15.70 -8.21 3.75
CA VAL A 284 14.49 -7.40 3.53
C VAL A 284 14.61 -6.69 2.19
N ALA A 285 13.63 -6.90 1.30
CA ALA A 285 13.51 -6.13 0.07
C ALA A 285 12.60 -4.93 0.32
N LEU A 286 13.04 -3.74 -0.10
CA LEU A 286 12.38 -2.46 0.12
C LEU A 286 12.08 -1.81 -1.22
N LEU A 287 10.85 -1.31 -1.40
CA LEU A 287 10.50 -0.39 -2.48
C LEU A 287 10.32 1.02 -1.93
N TRP A 288 11.16 1.93 -2.42
CA TRP A 288 11.06 3.35 -2.14
C TRP A 288 10.25 4.05 -3.23
N ASN A 289 9.37 4.97 -2.84
CA ASN A 289 8.67 5.88 -3.71
C ASN A 289 9.39 7.24 -3.76
N ILE A 290 9.65 7.70 -4.99
CA ILE A 290 10.40 8.90 -5.32
C ILE A 290 9.62 9.68 -6.37
N ASP A 291 8.84 10.67 -5.94
CA ASP A 291 7.95 11.45 -6.82
C ASP A 291 7.04 10.56 -7.70
N GLY A 292 6.69 9.35 -7.25
CA GLY A 292 5.87 8.37 -7.97
C GLY A 292 6.64 7.29 -8.73
N ARG A 293 7.98 7.34 -8.78
CA ARG A 293 8.82 6.24 -9.29
C ARG A 293 9.23 5.30 -8.16
N SER A 294 9.41 4.03 -8.50
CA SER A 294 9.91 3.01 -7.57
C SER A 294 11.43 2.87 -7.64
N GLU A 295 12.04 2.54 -6.51
CA GLU A 295 13.44 2.13 -6.42
C GLU A 295 13.56 0.93 -5.46
N LEU A 296 14.09 -0.18 -5.97
CA LEU A 296 14.32 -1.40 -5.20
C LEU A 296 15.65 -1.32 -4.45
N GLN A 297 15.65 -1.68 -3.18
CA GLN A 297 16.85 -1.78 -2.37
C GLN A 297 16.78 -2.99 -1.46
N ILE A 298 17.93 -3.58 -1.15
CA ILE A 298 18.04 -4.72 -0.26
C ILE A 298 18.68 -4.28 1.05
N LEU A 299 18.11 -4.73 2.15
CA LEU A 299 18.65 -4.59 3.48
C LEU A 299 19.11 -5.98 3.96
N GLU A 300 20.39 -6.10 4.32
CA GLU A 300 20.86 -7.23 5.13
C GLU A 300 20.36 -7.00 6.55
N TYR A 301 19.48 -7.88 7.03
CA TYR A 301 18.75 -7.61 8.26
C TYR A 301 19.59 -7.79 9.52
N ALA A 302 20.61 -8.65 9.46
CA ALA A 302 21.44 -8.97 10.61
C ALA A 302 22.21 -7.76 11.16
N ASP A 303 22.62 -6.83 10.30
CA ASP A 303 23.37 -5.62 10.66
C ASP A 303 22.76 -4.33 10.11
N GLU A 304 21.56 -4.41 9.53
CA GLU A 304 20.80 -3.30 8.96
C GLU A 304 21.55 -2.56 7.84
N THR A 305 22.43 -3.28 7.12
CA THR A 305 23.18 -2.69 5.99
C THR A 305 22.31 -2.60 4.74
N LEU A 306 22.12 -1.38 4.23
CA LEU A 306 21.47 -1.14 2.94
C LEU A 306 22.45 -1.30 1.77
N SER A 307 22.03 -2.06 0.75
CA SER A 307 22.73 -2.18 -0.52
C SER A 307 22.65 -0.88 -1.32
N VAL A 308 23.41 -0.78 -2.42
CA VAL A 308 23.05 0.19 -3.46
C VAL A 308 21.69 -0.20 -4.08
N PRO A 309 20.88 0.77 -4.52
CA PRO A 309 19.64 0.47 -5.21
C PRO A 309 19.83 -0.38 -6.47
N ILE A 310 18.89 -1.29 -6.70
CA ILE A 310 18.84 -2.17 -7.88
C ILE A 310 18.00 -1.47 -8.96
N PRO A 311 18.57 -1.17 -10.14
CA PRO A 311 17.81 -0.59 -11.24
C PRO A 311 16.66 -1.49 -11.68
N LEU A 312 15.45 -0.92 -11.72
CA LEU A 312 14.23 -1.61 -12.14
C LEU A 312 14.07 -1.61 -13.68
N PRO A 313 13.46 -2.66 -14.27
CA PRO A 313 13.13 -2.70 -15.71
C PRO A 313 12.08 -1.66 -16.14
N GLY A 314 11.29 -1.14 -15.19
CA GLY A 314 10.26 -0.13 -15.40
C GLY A 314 10.24 0.87 -14.24
N PRO A 315 9.63 2.04 -14.43
CA PRO A 315 9.65 3.12 -13.45
C PRO A 315 8.78 2.88 -12.21
N VAL A 316 7.85 1.92 -12.25
CA VAL A 316 6.97 1.58 -11.13
C VAL A 316 7.01 0.08 -10.88
N ALA A 317 7.14 -0.29 -9.62
CA ALA A 317 7.09 -1.66 -9.14
C ALA A 317 6.27 -1.73 -7.84
N GLY A 318 5.73 -2.92 -7.55
CA GLY A 318 4.99 -3.26 -6.33
C GLY A 318 4.71 -4.76 -6.27
N GLU A 319 3.93 -5.19 -5.26
CA GLU A 319 3.55 -6.59 -5.05
C GLU A 319 4.80 -7.49 -4.86
N LEU A 320 5.68 -7.07 -3.95
CA LEU A 320 6.91 -7.79 -3.64
C LEU A 320 6.60 -9.16 -3.02
N THR A 321 7.30 -10.18 -3.47
CA THR A 321 7.48 -11.43 -2.72
C THR A 321 8.92 -11.88 -2.74
N ILE A 322 9.32 -12.68 -1.75
CA ILE A 322 10.69 -13.15 -1.58
C ILE A 322 10.69 -14.64 -1.21
N SER A 323 11.69 -15.38 -1.67
CA SER A 323 11.91 -16.77 -1.24
C SER A 323 12.35 -16.83 0.23
N ALA A 324 12.13 -17.96 0.91
CA ALA A 324 12.45 -18.14 2.33
C ALA A 324 13.92 -17.84 2.69
N GLY A 325 14.86 -18.13 1.77
CA GLY A 325 16.30 -17.88 1.96
C GLY A 325 16.81 -16.53 1.42
N GLY A 326 15.91 -15.62 1.04
CA GLY A 326 16.27 -14.30 0.48
C GLY A 326 16.96 -14.34 -0.89
N SER A 327 17.04 -15.51 -1.52
CA SER A 327 17.74 -15.68 -2.79
C SER A 327 17.00 -15.06 -3.97
N MET A 328 15.68 -14.96 -3.96
CA MET A 328 14.93 -14.46 -5.11
C MET A 328 13.86 -13.50 -4.66
N VAL A 329 13.73 -12.38 -5.36
CA VAL A 329 12.64 -11.42 -5.20
C VAL A 329 11.81 -11.41 -6.47
N ALA A 330 10.49 -11.49 -6.35
CA ALA A 330 9.54 -11.29 -7.43
C ALA A 330 8.76 -10.00 -7.19
N MET A 331 8.37 -9.34 -8.27
CA MET A 331 7.53 -8.14 -8.20
C MET A 331 6.78 -7.93 -9.51
N THR A 332 5.72 -7.14 -9.43
CA THR A 332 5.06 -6.59 -10.61
C THR A 332 5.72 -5.29 -10.99
N VAL A 333 6.14 -5.16 -12.26
CA VAL A 333 6.77 -3.98 -12.83
C VAL A 333 5.90 -3.43 -13.96
N GLN A 334 5.81 -2.10 -14.07
CA GLN A 334 5.09 -1.43 -15.14
C GLN A 334 5.66 -0.05 -15.47
N GLY A 335 5.22 0.47 -16.60
CA GLY A 335 5.50 1.82 -17.06
C GLY A 335 4.74 2.16 -18.34
N PRO A 336 4.90 3.37 -18.87
CA PRO A 336 4.11 3.85 -20.00
C PRO A 336 4.36 3.05 -21.30
N SER A 337 5.55 2.47 -21.42
CA SER A 337 5.95 1.55 -22.51
C SER A 337 5.99 0.08 -22.09
N LEU A 338 5.51 -0.26 -20.88
CA LEU A 338 5.59 -1.59 -20.30
C LEU A 338 4.30 -1.89 -19.52
N PRO A 339 3.32 -2.60 -20.10
CA PRO A 339 2.20 -3.15 -19.34
C PRO A 339 2.70 -3.99 -18.17
N ARG A 340 1.87 -4.16 -17.14
CA ARG A 340 2.23 -4.95 -15.95
C ARG A 340 2.79 -6.31 -16.35
N THR A 341 3.97 -6.59 -15.83
CA THR A 341 4.69 -7.86 -15.99
C THR A 341 5.26 -8.29 -14.66
N VAL A 342 5.38 -9.59 -14.45
CA VAL A 342 6.12 -10.14 -13.31
C VAL A 342 7.58 -10.27 -13.72
N GLU A 343 8.47 -9.77 -12.86
CA GLU A 343 9.92 -9.88 -13.03
C GLU A 343 10.53 -10.54 -11.80
N LEU A 344 11.55 -11.38 -12.00
CA LEU A 344 12.33 -12.00 -10.93
C LEU A 344 13.73 -11.40 -10.91
N VAL A 345 14.28 -11.17 -9.72
CA VAL A 345 15.66 -10.69 -9.54
C VAL A 345 16.39 -11.51 -8.47
N ASP A 346 17.65 -11.81 -8.77
CA ASP A 346 18.63 -12.23 -7.76
C ASP A 346 19.22 -10.98 -7.08
N PRO A 347 18.93 -10.71 -5.80
CA PRO A 347 19.45 -9.55 -5.11
C PRO A 347 20.97 -9.58 -4.93
N ARG A 348 21.62 -10.75 -5.06
CA ARG A 348 23.08 -10.91 -4.90
C ARG A 348 23.84 -10.71 -6.21
N SER A 349 23.36 -11.29 -7.31
CA SER A 349 24.01 -11.14 -8.62
C SER A 349 23.47 -9.98 -9.45
N LEU A 350 22.32 -9.41 -9.07
CA LEU A 350 21.57 -8.37 -9.79
C LEU A 350 21.07 -8.84 -11.17
N GLU A 351 21.01 -10.15 -11.39
CA GLU A 351 20.48 -10.72 -12.62
C GLU A 351 18.95 -10.74 -12.61
N TRP A 352 18.36 -10.26 -13.70
CA TRP A 352 16.92 -10.29 -13.94
C TRP A 352 16.51 -11.48 -14.81
N GLU A 353 15.38 -12.10 -14.48
CA GLU A 353 14.65 -13.02 -15.34
C GLU A 353 13.30 -12.43 -15.72
N ARG A 354 13.15 -12.18 -17.03
CA ARG A 354 11.92 -11.71 -17.62
C ARG A 354 10.98 -12.88 -17.92
N ILE A 355 9.83 -12.87 -17.26
CA ILE A 355 8.83 -13.94 -17.36
C ILE A 355 8.07 -13.86 -18.67
N ASP A 356 7.53 -12.68 -18.99
CA ASP A 356 6.84 -12.48 -20.26
C ASP A 356 7.79 -12.03 -21.35
N ARG A 357 8.19 -12.98 -22.20
CA ARG A 357 9.14 -12.74 -23.28
C ARG A 357 8.47 -12.26 -24.56
N GLU A 358 7.13 -12.27 -24.62
CA GLU A 358 6.40 -11.75 -25.76
C GLU A 358 6.16 -10.25 -25.59
N PRO A 359 6.57 -9.40 -26.55
CA PRO A 359 6.26 -7.99 -26.49
C PRO A 359 4.75 -7.76 -26.56
N SER A 360 4.22 -6.93 -25.65
CA SER A 360 2.86 -6.44 -25.78
C SER A 360 2.66 -5.80 -27.16
N ARG A 361 1.55 -6.15 -27.80
CA ARG A 361 1.11 -5.54 -29.07
C ARG A 361 0.11 -4.41 -28.83
N GLY A 362 -0.13 -4.09 -27.56
CA GLY A 362 -0.98 -3.00 -27.14
C GLY A 362 -0.38 -1.62 -27.37
N PRO A 363 -1.17 -0.59 -27.09
CA PRO A 363 -0.75 0.76 -27.32
C PRO A 363 0.23 1.21 -26.22
N LEU A 364 1.37 1.78 -26.60
CA LEU A 364 2.47 2.17 -25.71
C LEU A 364 2.75 3.67 -25.84
N THR A 365 3.29 4.28 -24.78
CA THR A 365 3.73 5.69 -24.81
C THR A 365 5.18 5.82 -24.38
N SER A 366 5.84 6.92 -24.78
CA SER A 366 7.17 7.26 -24.27
C SER A 366 7.11 7.69 -22.81
N LEU A 367 8.26 7.65 -22.13
CA LEU A 367 8.36 8.14 -20.75
C LEU A 367 7.93 9.62 -20.65
N PRO A 368 7.11 9.98 -19.65
CA PRO A 368 6.73 11.36 -19.38
C PRO A 368 7.86 12.15 -18.74
N THR A 369 7.72 13.46 -18.74
CA THR A 369 8.53 14.35 -17.88
C THR A 369 7.82 14.57 -16.55
N LEU A 370 8.61 14.72 -15.48
CA LEU A 370 8.11 15.19 -14.18
C LEU A 370 8.16 16.72 -14.19
N GLU A 371 6.99 17.35 -14.13
CA GLU A 371 6.85 18.80 -14.04
C GLU A 371 6.63 19.21 -12.58
N ARG A 372 7.22 20.35 -12.19
CA ARG A 372 6.95 21.01 -10.89
C ARG A 372 6.12 22.26 -11.13
N ILE A 373 5.02 22.39 -10.39
CA ILE A 373 4.02 23.44 -10.58
C ILE A 373 3.84 24.15 -9.24
N THR A 374 4.04 25.47 -9.21
CA THR A 374 3.76 26.26 -8.01
C THR A 374 2.29 26.68 -8.02
N ALA A 375 1.52 26.17 -7.06
CA ALA A 375 0.15 26.59 -6.83
C ALA A 375 0.08 28.06 -6.38
N ARG A 376 -1.09 28.68 -6.49
CA ARG A 376 -1.31 30.10 -6.18
C ARG A 376 -1.01 30.49 -4.74
N ASP A 377 -1.04 29.54 -3.82
CA ASP A 377 -0.69 29.73 -2.41
C ASP A 377 0.78 29.41 -2.10
N GLY A 378 1.57 29.08 -3.12
CA GLY A 378 2.99 28.77 -3.03
C GLY A 378 3.31 27.29 -2.78
N LEU A 379 2.30 26.42 -2.64
CA LEU A 379 2.53 24.98 -2.53
C LEU A 379 3.15 24.44 -3.83
N GLU A 380 4.19 23.62 -3.73
CA GLU A 380 4.75 22.92 -4.88
C GLU A 380 3.98 21.63 -5.14
N LEU A 381 3.51 21.45 -6.37
CA LEU A 381 2.85 20.26 -6.88
C LEU A 381 3.76 19.57 -7.90
N THR A 382 3.58 18.26 -8.07
CA THR A 382 4.23 17.51 -9.14
C THR A 382 3.20 17.01 -10.15
N ALA A 383 3.61 16.82 -11.40
CA ALA A 383 2.74 16.22 -12.42
C ALA A 383 3.56 15.44 -13.45
N TRP A 384 3.04 14.31 -13.93
CA TRP A 384 3.62 13.65 -15.11
C TRP A 384 3.00 14.20 -16.39
N LEU A 385 3.84 14.64 -17.32
CA LEU A 385 3.42 15.19 -18.60
C LEU A 385 3.85 14.29 -19.75
N TYR A 386 2.85 13.75 -20.43
CA TYR A 386 2.97 12.99 -21.66
C TYR A 386 2.70 13.91 -22.84
N ARG A 387 3.62 13.92 -23.81
CA ARG A 387 3.50 14.75 -25.01
C ARG A 387 3.26 13.86 -26.24
N PRO A 388 2.38 14.29 -27.16
CA PRO A 388 2.18 13.57 -28.42
C PRO A 388 3.49 13.55 -29.23
N PRO A 389 3.67 12.57 -30.12
CA PRO A 389 4.85 12.48 -30.97
C PRO A 389 4.94 13.62 -32.00
N ASP A 390 3.79 14.15 -32.42
CA ASP A 390 3.64 15.21 -33.42
C ASP A 390 3.13 16.52 -32.77
N GLU A 391 2.24 17.25 -33.45
CA GLU A 391 1.70 18.53 -32.99
C GLU A 391 0.74 18.38 -31.80
N VAL A 392 0.86 19.28 -30.81
CA VAL A 392 -0.09 19.38 -29.70
C VAL A 392 -1.32 20.17 -30.12
N VAL A 393 -2.48 19.52 -30.23
CA VAL A 393 -3.75 20.16 -30.59
C VAL A 393 -4.59 20.57 -29.38
N GLY A 394 -4.23 20.06 -28.19
CA GLY A 394 -4.86 20.35 -26.91
C GLY A 394 -4.23 19.53 -25.78
N ALA A 395 -4.77 19.66 -24.57
CA ALA A 395 -4.31 18.86 -23.43
C ALA A 395 -5.47 18.31 -22.59
N VAL A 396 -5.25 17.14 -22.00
CA VAL A 396 -6.16 16.47 -21.07
C VAL A 396 -5.47 16.38 -19.71
N MET A 397 -6.08 16.94 -18.68
CA MET A 397 -5.72 16.64 -17.30
C MET A 397 -6.42 15.35 -16.87
N PHE A 398 -5.66 14.37 -16.39
CA PHE A 398 -6.16 13.08 -15.95
C PHE A 398 -5.88 12.91 -14.45
N LEU A 399 -6.94 12.96 -13.64
CA LEU A 399 -6.87 12.98 -12.18
C LEU A 399 -7.02 11.56 -11.60
N HIS A 400 -6.12 11.18 -10.69
CA HIS A 400 -6.15 9.86 -10.04
C HIS A 400 -7.29 9.75 -9.00
N GLY A 401 -7.55 8.51 -8.56
CA GLY A 401 -8.55 8.19 -7.54
C GLY A 401 -7.93 8.13 -6.15
N GLY A 402 -8.78 8.29 -5.13
CA GLY A 402 -8.37 8.43 -3.73
C GLY A 402 -7.68 9.78 -3.47
N PRO A 403 -8.03 10.53 -2.40
CA PRO A 403 -7.23 11.71 -2.03
C PRO A 403 -5.78 11.29 -1.79
N GLU A 404 -5.58 10.25 -0.99
CA GLU A 404 -4.28 9.63 -0.67
C GLU A 404 -3.72 8.71 -1.79
N GLY A 405 -4.29 8.75 -3.01
CA GLY A 405 -3.69 8.09 -4.16
C GLY A 405 -2.52 8.90 -4.72
N GLN A 406 -1.85 8.41 -5.76
CA GLN A 406 -0.77 9.15 -6.42
C GLN A 406 -0.81 8.91 -7.94
N ALA A 407 -0.58 9.96 -8.72
CA ALA A 407 -0.22 9.84 -10.13
C ALA A 407 1.23 9.37 -10.26
N ARG A 408 1.40 8.17 -10.79
CA ARG A 408 2.69 7.53 -11.09
C ARG A 408 2.84 7.33 -12.60
N PRO A 409 4.06 7.19 -13.14
CA PRO A 409 4.27 6.97 -14.57
C PRO A 409 4.01 5.49 -14.93
N GLU A 410 2.79 5.04 -14.73
CA GLU A 410 2.34 3.66 -14.94
C GLU A 410 1.88 3.42 -16.38
N TYR A 411 1.56 2.15 -16.68
CA TYR A 411 0.89 1.83 -17.93
C TYR A 411 -0.56 2.34 -17.92
N ASN A 412 -0.98 2.99 -19.00
CA ASN A 412 -2.35 3.42 -19.18
C ASN A 412 -2.81 3.15 -20.63
N GLU A 413 -3.88 2.40 -20.79
CA GLU A 413 -4.39 1.98 -22.10
C GLU A 413 -5.02 3.12 -22.93
N ILE A 414 -5.42 4.22 -22.28
CA ILE A 414 -6.11 5.36 -22.91
C ILE A 414 -5.10 6.39 -23.44
N PHE A 415 -3.99 6.61 -22.72
CA PHE A 415 -3.03 7.67 -23.04
C PHE A 415 -2.47 7.60 -24.46
N PRO A 416 -2.06 6.44 -25.00
CA PRO A 416 -1.58 6.38 -26.37
C PRO A 416 -2.58 6.92 -27.39
N ALA A 417 -3.87 6.61 -27.24
CA ALA A 417 -4.90 7.07 -28.18
C ALA A 417 -5.09 8.59 -28.10
N LEU A 418 -4.98 9.18 -26.90
CA LEU A 418 -4.99 10.64 -26.72
C LEU A 418 -3.77 11.29 -27.37
N LEU A 419 -2.58 10.72 -27.15
CA LEU A 419 -1.31 11.22 -27.70
C LEU A 419 -1.26 11.08 -29.23
N GLU A 420 -1.72 9.97 -29.79
CA GLU A 420 -1.87 9.77 -31.25
C GLU A 420 -2.85 10.77 -31.86
N ALA A 421 -3.88 11.17 -31.11
CA ALA A 421 -4.82 12.22 -31.52
C ALA A 421 -4.29 13.65 -31.32
N GLY A 422 -3.04 13.81 -30.86
CA GLY A 422 -2.38 15.10 -30.64
C GLY A 422 -2.67 15.76 -29.29
N PHE A 423 -3.31 15.07 -28.36
CA PHE A 423 -3.56 15.60 -27.02
C PHE A 423 -2.40 15.28 -26.08
N ALA A 424 -1.80 16.30 -25.48
CA ALA A 424 -0.92 16.10 -24.33
C ALA A 424 -1.74 15.60 -23.13
N VAL A 425 -1.14 14.81 -22.25
CA VAL A 425 -1.79 14.33 -21.02
C VAL A 425 -0.98 14.77 -19.82
N LEU A 426 -1.61 15.47 -18.88
CA LEU A 426 -1.02 15.87 -17.60
C LEU A 426 -1.69 15.07 -16.48
N THR A 427 -0.91 14.38 -15.65
CA THR A 427 -1.41 13.66 -14.47
C THR A 427 -0.87 14.33 -13.20
N PRO A 428 -1.56 15.34 -12.65
CA PRO A 428 -1.08 16.06 -11.48
C PRO A 428 -1.28 15.26 -10.19
N ASN A 429 -0.32 15.40 -9.28
CA ASN A 429 -0.44 15.08 -7.86
C ASN A 429 -0.86 16.36 -7.14
N VAL A 430 -2.18 16.55 -6.97
CA VAL A 430 -2.73 17.68 -6.22
C VAL A 430 -2.51 17.47 -4.72
N ARG A 431 -2.62 18.53 -3.90
CA ARG A 431 -2.56 18.37 -2.44
C ARG A 431 -3.55 17.29 -1.99
N GLY A 432 -3.16 16.46 -1.02
CA GLY A 432 -3.86 15.22 -0.67
C GLY A 432 -3.17 13.95 -1.15
N SER A 433 -2.45 14.01 -2.27
CA SER A 433 -1.83 12.83 -2.89
C SER A 433 -0.77 12.18 -1.99
N GLY A 434 -0.65 10.86 -2.04
CA GLY A 434 0.39 10.09 -1.35
C GLY A 434 1.79 10.27 -1.96
N GLY A 435 2.84 9.82 -1.26
CA GLY A 435 4.22 9.82 -1.74
C GLY A 435 5.00 11.13 -1.54
N PHE A 436 4.39 12.15 -0.93
CA PHE A 436 4.99 13.47 -0.64
C PHE A 436 5.01 13.79 0.86
N GLY A 437 4.82 12.76 1.68
CA GLY A 437 4.79 12.85 3.13
C GLY A 437 3.48 13.38 3.71
N ARG A 438 3.34 13.14 5.02
CA ARG A 438 2.14 13.35 5.82
C ARG A 438 1.51 14.73 5.66
N ALA A 439 2.33 15.79 5.66
CA ALA A 439 1.81 17.16 5.56
C ALA A 439 1.11 17.43 4.22
N PHE A 440 1.60 16.85 3.13
CA PHE A 440 0.99 16.99 1.81
C PHE A 440 -0.29 16.15 1.70
N VAL A 441 -0.29 14.95 2.27
CA VAL A 441 -1.47 14.06 2.33
C VAL A 441 -2.62 14.71 3.12
N HIS A 442 -2.35 15.34 4.27
CA HIS A 442 -3.41 16.00 5.04
C HIS A 442 -3.83 17.38 4.49
N ALA A 443 -3.18 17.90 3.45
CA ALA A 443 -3.46 19.24 2.95
C ALA A 443 -4.80 19.34 2.19
N ASP A 444 -5.53 18.23 2.01
CA ASP A 444 -6.88 18.21 1.42
C ASP A 444 -7.97 17.70 2.38
N ASP A 445 -7.64 17.57 3.67
CA ASP A 445 -8.56 17.04 4.65
C ASP A 445 -9.73 17.97 4.95
N LYS A 446 -10.93 17.39 4.95
CA LYS A 446 -12.19 18.06 5.34
C LYS A 446 -12.39 19.38 4.57
N GLU A 447 -12.39 20.51 5.25
CA GLU A 447 -12.62 21.84 4.66
C GLU A 447 -11.46 22.30 3.76
N LEU A 448 -10.26 21.72 3.90
CA LEU A 448 -9.10 22.06 3.06
C LEU A 448 -9.24 21.54 1.62
N ARG A 449 -10.18 20.62 1.39
CA ARG A 449 -10.45 20.00 0.08
C ARG A 449 -10.75 20.97 -1.06
N PHE A 450 -11.26 22.15 -0.74
CA PHE A 450 -11.50 23.18 -1.76
C PHE A 450 -10.21 23.68 -2.39
N ALA A 451 -9.08 23.66 -1.66
CA ALA A 451 -7.81 24.07 -2.20
C ALA A 451 -7.23 23.06 -3.22
N ALA A 452 -7.58 21.78 -3.12
CA ALA A 452 -7.26 20.79 -4.17
C ALA A 452 -7.99 21.09 -5.49
N ILE A 453 -9.16 21.75 -5.47
CA ILE A 453 -9.83 22.21 -6.69
C ILE A 453 -9.05 23.37 -7.32
N ASP A 454 -8.51 24.27 -6.50
CA ASP A 454 -7.63 25.35 -6.96
C ASP A 454 -6.33 24.81 -7.55
N ASP A 455 -5.75 23.75 -6.99
CA ASP A 455 -4.57 23.07 -7.55
C ASP A 455 -4.83 22.58 -8.98
N VAL A 456 -6.00 21.99 -9.25
CA VAL A 456 -6.37 21.55 -10.61
C VAL A 456 -6.46 22.76 -11.56
N ALA A 457 -7.01 23.88 -11.11
CA ALA A 457 -7.07 25.11 -11.91
C ALA A 457 -5.66 25.69 -12.17
N ASP A 458 -4.75 25.61 -11.19
CA ASP A 458 -3.37 26.06 -11.32
C ASP A 458 -2.57 25.16 -12.28
N CYS A 459 -2.83 23.84 -12.26
CA CYS A 459 -2.28 22.90 -13.25
C CYS A 459 -2.78 23.20 -14.67
N ALA A 460 -4.06 23.57 -14.82
CA ALA A 460 -4.61 23.99 -16.11
C ALA A 460 -3.95 25.27 -16.62
N GLN A 461 -3.74 26.26 -15.73
CA GLN A 461 -3.05 27.50 -16.06
C GLN A 461 -1.60 27.26 -16.45
N TYR A 462 -0.91 26.36 -15.75
CA TYR A 462 0.46 25.93 -16.08
C TYR A 462 0.56 25.41 -17.53
N LEU A 463 -0.39 24.58 -17.99
CA LEU A 463 -0.41 24.10 -19.37
C LEU A 463 -0.51 25.23 -20.40
N VAL A 464 -1.23 26.30 -20.06
CA VAL A 464 -1.36 27.49 -20.92
C VAL A 464 -0.09 28.33 -20.90
N ASP A 465 0.45 28.59 -19.71
CA ASP A 465 1.62 29.46 -19.53
C ASP A 465 2.89 28.87 -20.14
N GLN A 466 3.03 27.54 -20.08
CA GLN A 466 4.12 26.83 -20.75
C GLN A 466 3.91 26.67 -22.27
N GLY A 467 2.80 27.16 -22.81
CA GLY A 467 2.48 27.05 -24.23
C GLY A 467 2.19 25.63 -24.70
N ILE A 468 1.88 24.71 -23.78
CA ILE A 468 1.57 23.31 -24.10
C ILE A 468 0.20 23.22 -24.78
N ALA A 469 -0.80 23.95 -24.28
CA ALA A 469 -2.12 23.98 -24.87
C ALA A 469 -2.77 25.37 -24.76
N ARG A 470 -3.68 25.69 -25.68
CA ARG A 470 -4.51 26.89 -25.58
C ARG A 470 -5.57 26.72 -24.48
N ALA A 471 -5.95 27.83 -23.85
CA ALA A 471 -6.97 27.85 -22.80
C ALA A 471 -8.35 27.30 -23.24
N ASP A 472 -8.70 27.39 -24.53
CA ASP A 472 -9.93 26.84 -25.11
C ASP A 472 -9.78 25.40 -25.65
N ARG A 473 -8.64 24.76 -25.38
CA ARG A 473 -8.27 23.40 -25.81
C ARG A 473 -7.82 22.52 -24.64
N LEU A 474 -8.42 22.73 -23.48
CA LEU A 474 -8.19 21.93 -22.27
C LEU A 474 -9.41 21.05 -21.98
N ALA A 475 -9.13 19.81 -21.60
CA ALA A 475 -10.12 18.89 -21.03
C ALA A 475 -9.62 18.38 -19.66
N CYS A 476 -10.55 17.96 -18.82
CA CYS A 476 -10.26 17.38 -17.50
C CYS A 476 -11.12 16.13 -17.33
N THR A 477 -10.52 15.06 -16.83
CA THR A 477 -11.18 13.79 -16.55
C THR A 477 -10.52 13.12 -15.35
N GLY A 478 -11.22 12.20 -14.71
CA GLY A 478 -10.72 11.44 -13.58
C GLY A 478 -11.75 10.43 -13.07
N TRP A 479 -11.35 9.60 -12.13
CA TRP A 479 -12.20 8.56 -11.54
C TRP A 479 -12.22 8.68 -10.03
N SER A 480 -13.30 8.22 -9.39
CA SER A 480 -13.47 8.30 -7.93
C SER A 480 -13.23 9.73 -7.40
N TYR A 481 -12.22 9.95 -6.55
CA TYR A 481 -11.83 11.28 -6.09
C TYR A 481 -11.44 12.25 -7.22
N GLY A 482 -10.68 11.78 -8.22
CA GLY A 482 -10.40 12.56 -9.43
C GLY A 482 -11.67 12.93 -10.19
N GLY A 483 -12.67 12.04 -10.21
CA GLY A 483 -14.00 12.32 -10.76
C GLY A 483 -14.75 13.40 -9.98
N TYR A 484 -14.65 13.39 -8.64
CA TYR A 484 -15.14 14.48 -7.79
C TYR A 484 -14.46 15.81 -8.15
N LEU A 485 -13.13 15.84 -8.25
CA LEU A 485 -12.38 17.05 -8.61
C LEU A 485 -12.77 17.57 -10.01
N THR A 486 -12.89 16.67 -10.99
CA THR A 486 -13.36 17.03 -12.35
C THR A 486 -14.72 17.73 -12.31
N GLN A 487 -15.69 17.19 -11.58
CA GLN A 487 -17.03 17.77 -11.49
C GLN A 487 -17.06 19.08 -10.70
N ALA A 488 -16.30 19.15 -9.60
CA ALA A 488 -16.21 20.34 -8.76
C ALA A 488 -15.59 21.53 -9.52
N LEU A 489 -14.59 21.28 -10.36
CA LEU A 489 -14.00 22.28 -11.26
C LEU A 489 -15.04 22.80 -12.26
N GLY A 490 -15.78 21.91 -12.91
CA GLY A 490 -16.82 22.26 -13.89
C GLY A 490 -17.88 23.18 -13.31
N ILE A 491 -18.39 22.88 -12.11
CA ILE A 491 -19.39 23.69 -11.41
C ILE A 491 -18.80 25.04 -10.95
N SER A 492 -17.56 25.03 -10.48
CA SER A 492 -16.88 26.25 -10.01
C SER A 492 -16.65 27.23 -11.17
N SER A 493 -16.30 26.75 -12.36
CA SER A 493 -16.14 27.60 -13.56
C SER A 493 -17.44 28.31 -13.99
N GLY A 494 -18.61 27.69 -13.76
CA GLY A 494 -19.92 28.31 -13.96
C GLY A 494 -20.35 29.28 -12.84
N THR A 495 -19.90 29.03 -11.62
CA THR A 495 -20.26 29.81 -10.41
C THR A 495 -19.29 30.95 -10.11
N VAL A 496 -18.08 30.95 -10.68
CA VAL A 496 -17.09 32.04 -10.58
C VAL A 496 -17.54 33.32 -11.29
N ARG A 497 -18.58 33.28 -12.13
CA ARG A 497 -19.30 34.51 -12.55
C ARG A 497 -20.17 35.14 -11.44
N GLY A 498 -20.37 34.49 -10.29
CA GLY A 498 -21.23 34.98 -9.19
C GLY A 498 -20.65 34.89 -7.77
N ARG A 499 -19.58 34.13 -7.51
CA ARG A 499 -19.08 33.90 -6.13
C ARG A 499 -18.00 34.87 -5.64
N HIS A 500 -17.39 35.69 -6.49
CA HIS A 500 -16.45 36.74 -6.04
C HIS A 500 -17.11 37.87 -5.23
N GLN A 501 -18.44 37.84 -5.06
CA GLN A 501 -19.19 38.89 -4.36
C GLN A 501 -19.61 38.52 -2.93
N TYR A 502 -19.54 37.24 -2.52
CA TYR A 502 -20.11 36.82 -1.22
C TYR A 502 -19.11 36.59 -0.09
N LEU A 503 -17.81 36.47 -0.38
CA LEU A 503 -16.76 36.23 0.64
C LEU A 503 -15.87 37.45 0.92
N ARG A 504 -16.22 38.64 0.40
CA ARG A 504 -15.46 39.88 0.63
C ARG A 504 -16.05 40.81 1.71
N ASP A 505 -17.26 40.54 2.22
CA ASP A 505 -17.96 41.46 3.13
C ASP A 505 -17.95 41.05 4.62
N GLU A 506 -17.30 39.95 5.01
CA GLU A 506 -17.09 39.65 6.43
C GLU A 506 -15.74 40.17 6.92
N ARG A 507 -15.81 41.25 7.71
CA ARG A 507 -14.67 41.89 8.37
C ARG A 507 -13.96 40.89 9.32
N PRO A 508 -12.61 40.85 9.35
CA PRO A 508 -11.84 39.83 10.06
C PRO A 508 -11.68 40.09 11.58
N GLU A 509 -12.72 40.48 12.30
CA GLU A 509 -12.59 40.87 13.72
C GLU A 509 -13.49 40.14 14.73
N GLN A 510 -14.23 39.08 14.36
CA GLN A 510 -15.16 38.44 15.32
C GLN A 510 -15.14 36.91 15.43
N LEU A 511 -14.02 36.25 15.15
CA LEU A 511 -13.87 34.82 15.47
C LEU A 511 -12.53 34.55 16.17
N LEU A 512 -12.49 34.83 17.47
CA LEU A 512 -11.52 34.21 18.39
C LEU A 512 -12.29 33.37 19.42
N PRO A 513 -12.06 32.05 19.51
CA PRO A 513 -12.54 31.28 20.64
C PRO A 513 -11.65 31.53 21.87
N HIS A 514 -12.31 31.78 23.00
CA HIS A 514 -11.66 31.89 24.31
C HIS A 514 -10.98 30.59 24.72
N HIS A 515 -9.65 30.53 24.62
CA HIS A 515 -8.84 29.59 25.39
C HIS A 515 -8.09 30.35 26.50
N ARG A 516 -8.48 30.10 27.76
CA ARG A 516 -7.72 30.50 28.94
C ARG A 516 -6.46 29.64 29.02
N ALA A 517 -5.30 30.27 28.83
CA ALA A 517 -4.01 29.70 29.14
C ALA A 517 -3.87 29.52 30.67
N VAL A 518 -3.54 28.31 31.10
CA VAL A 518 -2.99 28.03 32.43
C VAL A 518 -1.48 28.00 32.28
N ASP A 519 -0.80 29.04 32.76
CA ASP A 519 0.66 29.06 32.82
C ASP A 519 1.15 28.59 34.19
N ARG A 520 2.20 27.76 34.18
CA ARG A 520 2.86 27.19 35.36
C ARG A 520 4.22 27.89 35.55
N ARG A 521 4.36 28.46 36.75
CA ARG A 521 5.59 28.75 37.55
C ARG A 521 5.98 30.24 37.64
N GLY A 522 5.96 30.76 38.86
CA GLY A 522 6.57 32.05 39.19
C GLY A 522 6.20 32.55 40.57
N VAL A 523 6.98 32.15 41.57
CA VAL A 523 6.81 32.42 43.00
C VAL A 523 6.99 33.92 43.37
N LEU A 524 6.26 34.33 44.43
CA LEU A 524 6.41 35.51 45.31
C LEU A 524 5.97 36.90 44.81
N SER A 525 4.90 37.43 45.40
CA SER A 525 5.04 38.54 46.36
C SER A 525 3.78 38.72 47.22
N ARG A 526 4.02 38.95 48.51
CA ARG A 526 3.04 39.25 49.56
C ARG A 526 2.46 40.65 49.37
N VAL A 527 1.14 40.79 49.39
CA VAL A 527 0.48 42.01 49.88
C VAL A 527 -0.75 41.62 50.71
N ARG A 528 -0.73 41.96 52.00
CA ARG A 528 -1.87 41.87 52.92
C ARG A 528 -2.90 42.97 52.59
N PRO A 529 -4.19 42.73 52.85
CA PRO A 529 -5.08 43.81 53.27
C PRO A 529 -5.53 43.57 54.71
N SER A 530 -5.20 44.52 55.59
CA SER A 530 -5.75 44.61 56.94
C SER A 530 -6.27 46.03 57.17
N GLY A 531 -7.60 46.18 57.28
CA GLY A 531 -8.31 47.33 57.84
C GLY A 531 -8.19 48.64 57.05
N GLY A 532 -9.20 49.50 56.96
CA GLY A 532 -10.48 49.61 57.65
C GLY A 532 -11.17 50.86 57.08
N GLY A 533 -12.47 50.97 57.31
CA GLY A 533 -13.28 52.09 56.82
C GLY A 533 -12.95 53.44 57.47
N SER A 534 -13.68 54.44 56.95
CA SER A 534 -13.62 55.90 57.13
C SER A 534 -12.49 56.63 56.42
#